data_AF-A0A5S9MEP7-F1
#
_entry.id   AF-A0A5S9MEP7-F1
#
_cell.length_a   1.000
_cell.length_b   1.000
_cell.length_c   1.000
_cell.angle_alpha   90.00
_cell.angle_beta   90.00
_cell.angle_gamma   90.00
#
_symmetry.space_group_name_H-M   'P 1'
#
loop_
_entity.id
_entity.type
_entity.pdbx_description
1 polymer ?
#
loop_
_entity_poly.entity_id
_entity_poly.type
_entity_poly.pdbx_seq_one_letter_code
_entity_poly.pdbx_strand_id
1 'polypeptide(L)'
;MQHTRAILSEIKKAITGFMKAQLLLVAMTIGIVLIGLIILKVEHALVIALCIGLVDLLPYIGSGTVFLPWIIYSAMTGNLSLAIGLGILYIVVLIQRQISEPKVLSKSIGLNPLATLVALFVGLKWFGFLGLVIGPASLVVWQAFRNAGVFRDIYEYIRYGMQK
;
A
#
# COMPACT_ATOMS: atom_id res chain seq x y z
N MET A 1 -21.32 -24.26 4.02
CA MET A 1 -19.89 -24.29 4.41
C MET A 1 -18.91 -24.00 3.26
N GLN A 2 -19.24 -24.25 1.99
CA GLN A 2 -18.33 -23.97 0.85
C GLN A 2 -18.09 -22.46 0.62
N HIS A 3 -19.12 -21.61 0.74
CA HIS A 3 -18.97 -20.16 0.61
C HIS A 3 -18.04 -19.53 1.65
N THR A 4 -18.05 -20.01 2.90
CA THR A 4 -17.14 -19.54 3.96
C THR A 4 -15.68 -19.83 3.65
N ARG A 5 -15.37 -20.99 3.06
CA ARG A 5 -14.00 -21.35 2.65
C ARG A 5 -13.51 -20.50 1.48
N ALA A 6 -14.40 -20.17 0.54
CA ALA A 6 -14.08 -19.27 -0.57
C ALA A 6 -13.73 -17.86 -0.07
N ILE A 7 -14.52 -17.30 0.86
CA ILE A 7 -14.27 -15.99 1.46
C ILE A 7 -12.93 -15.97 2.23
N LEU A 8 -12.67 -17.00 3.05
CA LEU A 8 -11.39 -17.12 3.78
C LEU A 8 -10.18 -17.22 2.85
N SER A 9 -10.32 -17.91 1.71
CA SER A 9 -9.28 -17.99 0.68
C SER A 9 -8.99 -16.62 0.07
N GLU A 10 -10.01 -15.85 -0.29
CA GLU A 10 -9.83 -14.51 -0.87
C GLU A 10 -9.24 -13.51 0.14
N ILE A 11 -9.66 -13.56 1.41
CA ILE A 11 -9.04 -12.77 2.48
C ILE A 11 -7.57 -13.15 2.66
N LYS A 12 -7.24 -14.45 2.67
CA LYS A 12 -5.86 -14.92 2.78
C LYS A 12 -5.02 -14.45 1.59
N LYS A 13 -5.55 -14.48 0.37
CA LYS A 13 -4.89 -13.92 -0.82
C LYS A 13 -4.65 -12.42 -0.69
N ALA A 14 -5.65 -11.66 -0.23
CA ALA A 14 -5.51 -10.21 -0.03
C ALA A 14 -4.44 -9.87 1.02
N ILE A 15 -4.44 -10.55 2.17
CA ILE A 15 -3.44 -10.35 3.24
C ILE A 15 -2.04 -10.72 2.75
N THR A 16 -1.90 -11.87 2.07
CA THR A 16 -0.58 -12.31 1.57
C THR A 16 -0.07 -11.42 0.43
N GLY A 17 -0.96 -10.93 -0.44
CA GLY A 17 -0.65 -9.94 -1.47
C GLY A 17 -0.19 -8.61 -0.86
N PHE A 18 -0.93 -8.10 0.14
CA PHE A 18 -0.55 -6.90 0.88
C PHE A 18 0.80 -7.07 1.59
N MET A 19 1.05 -8.21 2.22
CA MET A 19 2.32 -8.45 2.91
C MET A 19 3.51 -8.50 1.95
N LYS A 20 3.35 -9.14 0.79
CA LYS A 20 4.38 -9.13 -0.26
C LYS A 20 4.63 -7.71 -0.79
N ALA A 21 3.56 -6.95 -0.99
CA ALA A 21 3.64 -5.55 -1.40
C ALA A 21 4.42 -4.71 -0.38
N GLN A 22 4.09 -4.84 0.90
CA GLN A 22 4.72 -4.10 1.98
C GLN A 22 6.21 -4.42 2.10
N LEU A 23 6.58 -5.70 2.03
CA LEU A 23 7.99 -6.11 2.06
C LEU A 23 8.79 -5.54 0.88
N LEU A 24 8.19 -5.50 -0.32
CA LEU A 24 8.85 -4.91 -1.49
C LEU A 24 9.06 -3.39 -1.31
N LEU A 25 8.05 -2.68 -0.81
CA LEU A 25 8.15 -1.24 -0.55
C LEU A 25 9.24 -0.94 0.49
N VAL A 26 9.25 -1.68 1.59
CA VAL A 26 10.27 -1.55 2.65
C VAL A 26 11.67 -1.82 2.10
N ALA A 27 11.85 -2.87 1.28
CA ALA A 27 13.14 -3.15 0.66
C ALA A 27 13.63 -2.02 -0.23
N MET A 28 12.74 -1.39 -1.02
CA MET A 28 13.07 -0.21 -1.81
C MET A 28 13.47 0.97 -0.92
N THR A 29 12.71 1.23 0.15
CA THR A 29 13.01 2.30 1.10
C THR A 29 14.37 2.09 1.78
N ILE A 30 14.68 0.88 2.24
CA ILE A 30 16.00 0.55 2.82
C ILE A 30 17.11 0.85 1.81
N GLY A 31 16.96 0.43 0.55
CA GLY A 31 17.95 0.68 -0.49
C GLY A 31 18.21 2.17 -0.73
N ILE A 32 17.14 2.97 -0.87
CA ILE A 32 17.23 4.42 -1.08
C ILE A 32 17.87 5.12 0.12
N VAL A 33 17.41 4.78 1.33
CA VAL A 33 17.91 5.38 2.57
C VAL A 33 19.39 5.02 2.78
N LEU A 34 19.77 3.77 2.55
CA LEU A 34 21.17 3.33 2.67
C LEU A 34 22.09 4.13 1.74
N ILE A 35 21.73 4.22 0.45
CA ILE A 35 22.52 4.98 -0.53
C ILE A 35 22.60 6.46 -0.13
N GLY A 36 21.47 7.05 0.27
CA GLY A 36 21.42 8.44 0.72
C GLY A 36 22.29 8.71 1.94
N LEU A 37 22.23 7.85 2.96
CA LEU A 37 23.03 7.99 4.19
C LEU A 37 24.53 7.79 3.92
N ILE A 38 24.91 6.89 3.00
CA ILE A 38 26.31 6.72 2.57
C ILE A 38 26.82 8.00 1.88
N ILE A 39 26.04 8.60 0.98
CA ILE A 39 26.39 9.86 0.31
C ILE A 39 26.55 10.99 1.33
N LEU A 40 25.69 11.03 2.35
CA LEU A 40 25.77 11.97 3.46
C LEU A 40 26.88 11.65 4.48
N LYS A 41 27.64 10.57 4.26
CA LYS A 41 28.75 10.10 5.12
C LYS A 41 28.32 9.88 6.57
N VAL A 42 27.09 9.39 6.78
CA VAL A 42 26.59 9.07 8.11
C VAL A 42 27.16 7.72 8.57
N GLU A 43 27.70 7.69 9.78
CA GLU A 43 28.21 6.45 10.39
C GLU A 43 27.06 5.45 10.60
N HIS A 44 27.36 4.16 10.48
CA HIS A 44 26.38 3.09 10.65
C HIS A 44 25.15 3.18 9.72
N ALA A 45 25.30 3.77 8.52
CA ALA A 45 24.23 3.92 7.53
C ALA A 45 23.39 2.65 7.29
N LEU A 46 24.04 1.48 7.26
CA LEU A 46 23.35 0.18 7.09
C LEU A 46 22.38 -0.11 8.24
N VAL A 47 22.83 0.03 9.48
CA VAL A 47 22.02 -0.25 10.67
C VAL A 47 20.85 0.72 10.73
N ILE A 48 21.11 2.01 10.48
CA ILE A 48 20.09 3.06 10.49
C ILE A 48 19.05 2.81 9.38
N ALA A 49 19.48 2.48 8.16
CA ALA A 49 18.58 2.19 7.05
C ALA A 49 17.68 0.97 7.35
N LEU A 50 18.24 -0.08 7.97
CA LEU A 50 17.46 -1.25 8.41
C LEU A 50 16.45 -0.89 9.50
N CYS A 51 16.84 -0.10 10.50
CA CYS A 51 15.94 0.39 11.53
C CYS A 51 14.80 1.23 10.94
N ILE A 52 15.11 2.14 10.01
CA ILE A 52 14.11 2.93 9.30
C ILE A 52 13.18 2.01 8.51
N GLY A 53 13.70 1.01 7.79
CA GLY A 53 12.90 0.02 7.09
C GLY A 53 11.98 -0.80 8.00
N LEU A 54 12.45 -1.16 9.20
CA LEU A 54 11.63 -1.84 10.22
C LEU A 54 10.49 -0.96 10.73
N VAL A 55 10.74 0.33 10.99
CA VAL A 55 9.68 1.29 11.36
C VAL A 55 8.72 1.49 10.18
N ASP A 56 9.25 1.53 8.96
CA ASP A 56 8.50 1.73 7.72
C ASP A 56 7.59 0.55 7.37
N LEU A 57 7.88 -0.65 7.91
CA LEU A 57 7.02 -1.82 7.84
C LEU A 57 5.65 -1.53 8.45
N LEU A 58 5.57 -0.68 9.48
CA LEU A 58 4.32 -0.25 10.08
C LEU A 58 3.63 0.77 9.15
N PRO A 59 2.46 0.43 8.58
CA PRO A 59 1.67 1.39 7.83
C PRO A 59 1.32 2.58 8.75
N TYR A 60 1.26 3.79 8.19
CA TYR A 60 0.97 5.08 8.84
C TYR A 60 2.09 5.73 9.68
N ILE A 61 2.95 4.95 10.36
CA ILE A 61 4.09 5.51 11.11
C ILE A 61 5.19 5.91 10.13
N GLY A 62 5.63 4.95 9.31
CA GLY A 62 6.53 5.19 8.19
C GLY A 62 7.90 5.75 8.58
N SER A 63 8.73 5.98 7.56
CA SER A 63 10.06 6.58 7.70
C SER A 63 10.04 8.02 8.25
N GLY A 64 8.93 8.74 8.11
CA GLY A 64 8.77 10.12 8.58
C GLY A 64 8.98 10.27 10.09
N THR A 65 8.59 9.27 10.89
CA THR A 65 8.80 9.29 12.35
C THR A 65 10.28 9.32 12.74
N VAL A 66 11.17 8.80 11.89
CA VAL A 66 12.62 8.86 12.13
C VAL A 66 13.23 10.11 11.49
N PHE A 67 12.86 10.41 10.24
CA PHE A 67 13.44 11.55 9.51
C PHE A 67 13.12 12.90 10.14
N LEU A 68 11.85 13.17 10.51
CA LEU A 68 11.46 14.48 11.06
C LEU A 68 12.26 14.88 12.31
N PRO A 69 12.29 14.09 13.41
CA PRO A 69 13.03 14.47 14.60
C PRO A 69 14.54 14.57 14.33
N TRP A 70 15.08 13.73 13.45
CA TRP A 70 16.51 13.78 13.12
C TRP A 70 16.90 15.02 12.32
N ILE A 71 16.06 15.44 11.36
CA ILE A 71 16.24 16.70 10.62
C ILE A 71 16.21 17.88 11.59
N ILE A 72 15.20 17.94 12.47
CA ILE A 72 15.05 19.02 13.45
C ILE A 72 16.26 19.06 14.38
N TYR A 73 16.64 17.91 14.94
CA TYR A 73 17.81 17.81 15.80
C TYR A 73 19.08 18.32 15.12
N SER A 74 19.35 17.86 13.89
CA SER A 74 20.54 18.25 13.14
C SER A 74 20.59 19.74 12.81
N ALA A 75 19.43 20.34 12.52
CA ALA A 75 19.30 21.78 12.32
C ALA A 75 19.55 22.56 13.62
N MET A 76 19.00 22.09 14.75
CA MET A 76 19.19 22.72 16.06
C MET A 76 20.63 22.64 16.56
N THR A 77 21.36 21.56 16.26
CA THR A 77 22.78 21.42 16.61
C THR A 77 23.73 22.15 15.64
N GLY A 78 23.20 22.91 14.68
CA GLY A 78 23.98 23.70 13.73
C GLY A 78 24.53 22.94 12.53
N ASN A 79 24.23 21.65 12.37
CA ASN A 79 24.65 20.84 11.22
C ASN A 79 23.62 20.96 10.07
N LEU A 80 23.56 22.16 9.49
CA LEU A 80 22.63 22.49 8.40
C LEU A 80 22.85 21.63 7.15
N SER A 81 24.09 21.29 6.82
CA SER A 81 24.40 20.43 5.66
C SER A 81 23.76 19.05 5.80
N LEU A 82 23.87 18.42 6.97
CA LEU A 82 23.24 17.13 7.24
C LEU A 82 21.71 17.24 7.29
N ALA A 83 21.17 18.29 7.93
CA ALA A 83 19.73 18.52 7.99
C ALA A 83 19.09 18.67 6.61
N ILE A 84 19.69 19.46 5.72
CA ILE A 84 19.23 19.63 4.33
C ILE A 84 19.34 18.31 3.58
N GLY A 85 20.46 17.60 3.73
CA GLY A 85 20.69 16.29 3.12
C GLY A 85 19.63 15.26 3.51
N LEU A 86 19.33 15.14 4.80
CA LEU A 86 18.26 14.29 5.32
C LEU A 86 16.88 14.74 4.82
N GLY A 87 16.63 16.05 4.72
CA GLY A 87 15.39 16.58 4.17
C GLY A 87 15.17 16.19 2.70
N ILE A 88 16.20 16.31 1.87
CA ILE A 88 16.16 15.87 0.46
C ILE A 88 15.93 14.36 0.40
N LEU A 89 16.68 13.58 1.19
CA LEU A 89 16.52 12.13 1.24
C LEU A 89 15.09 11.73 1.65
N TYR A 90 14.52 12.40 2.64
CA TYR A 90 13.15 12.16 3.08
C TYR A 90 12.12 12.46 1.97
N ILE A 91 12.30 13.56 1.22
CA ILE A 91 11.44 13.89 0.07
C ILE A 91 11.53 12.80 -1.00
N VAL A 92 12.73 12.30 -1.30
CA VAL A 92 12.91 11.21 -2.28
C VAL A 92 12.18 9.94 -1.83
N VAL A 93 12.29 9.57 -0.55
CA VAL A 93 11.57 8.42 0.02
C VAL A 93 10.05 8.63 -0.04
N LEU A 94 9.56 9.83 0.27
CA LEU A 94 8.15 10.20 0.17
C LEU A 94 7.62 10.04 -1.25
N ILE A 95 8.34 10.58 -2.25
CA ILE A 95 7.97 10.46 -3.66
C ILE A 95 7.99 9.00 -4.10
N GLN A 96 9.02 8.24 -3.72
CA GLN A 96 9.10 6.82 -4.05
C GLN A 96 7.90 6.07 -3.47
N ARG A 97 7.51 6.33 -2.22
CA ARG A 97 6.32 5.73 -1.61
C ARG A 97 5.06 6.10 -2.35
N GLN A 98 4.79 7.39 -2.59
CA GLN A 98 3.58 7.84 -3.30
C GLN A 98 3.44 7.22 -4.70
N ILE A 99 4.54 6.97 -5.40
CA ILE A 99 4.52 6.35 -6.73
C ILE A 99 4.42 4.82 -6.64
N SER A 100 5.15 4.21 -5.72
CA SER A 100 5.29 2.75 -5.66
C SER A 100 4.10 2.10 -4.97
N GLU A 101 3.57 2.70 -3.91
CA GLU A 101 2.46 2.16 -3.12
C GLU A 101 1.22 1.83 -3.98
N PRO A 102 0.66 2.74 -4.80
CA PRO A 102 -0.48 2.41 -5.66
C PRO A 102 -0.13 1.36 -6.73
N LYS A 103 1.10 1.34 -7.26
CA LYS A 103 1.53 0.36 -8.27
C LYS A 103 1.68 -1.04 -7.69
N VAL A 104 2.26 -1.14 -6.50
CA VAL A 104 2.54 -2.42 -5.84
C VAL A 104 1.26 -2.98 -5.23
N LEU A 105 0.40 -2.14 -4.62
CA LEU A 105 -0.92 -2.57 -4.14
C LEU A 105 -1.86 -2.97 -5.27
N SER A 106 -1.94 -2.20 -6.37
CA SER A 106 -2.83 -2.54 -7.50
C SER A 106 -2.45 -3.86 -8.16
N LYS A 107 -1.15 -4.14 -8.31
CA LYS A 107 -0.65 -5.41 -8.83
C LYS A 107 -0.92 -6.59 -7.88
N SER A 108 -0.96 -6.34 -6.57
CA SER A 108 -1.12 -7.39 -5.54
C SER A 108 -2.59 -7.70 -5.22
N ILE A 109 -3.49 -6.72 -5.37
CA ILE A 109 -4.93 -6.86 -5.09
C ILE A 109 -5.73 -7.05 -6.40
N GLY A 110 -5.13 -6.77 -7.57
CA GLY A 110 -5.76 -6.99 -8.88
C GLY A 110 -6.89 -6.01 -9.22
N LEU A 111 -7.02 -4.93 -8.45
CA LEU A 111 -8.00 -3.87 -8.69
C LEU A 111 -7.44 -2.91 -9.75
N ASN A 112 -8.22 -2.68 -10.81
CA ASN A 112 -7.90 -1.70 -11.83
C ASN A 112 -7.88 -0.30 -11.18
N PRO A 113 -6.74 0.42 -11.15
CA PRO A 113 -6.63 1.73 -10.50
C PRO A 113 -7.65 2.75 -11.00
N LEU A 114 -7.96 2.69 -12.30
CA LEU A 114 -8.96 3.55 -12.92
C LEU A 114 -10.36 3.22 -12.39
N ALA A 115 -10.68 1.94 -12.22
CA ALA A 115 -11.94 1.51 -11.63
C ALA A 115 -12.03 1.96 -10.17
N THR A 116 -10.97 1.81 -9.38
CA THR A 116 -10.93 2.28 -7.99
C THR A 116 -11.12 3.80 -7.91
N LEU A 117 -10.51 4.57 -8.81
CA LEU A 117 -10.69 6.01 -8.90
C LEU A 117 -12.15 6.39 -9.22
N VAL A 118 -12.75 5.68 -10.18
CA VAL A 118 -14.16 5.87 -10.56
C VAL A 118 -15.08 5.54 -9.39
N ALA A 119 -14.84 4.44 -8.66
CA ALA A 119 -15.66 4.07 -7.51
C ALA A 119 -15.49 5.03 -6.33
N LEU A 120 -14.29 5.57 -6.11
CA LEU A 120 -14.05 6.64 -5.14
C LEU A 120 -14.83 7.90 -5.52
N PHE A 121 -14.80 8.30 -6.78
CA PHE A 121 -15.49 9.51 -7.25
C PHE A 121 -17.01 9.37 -7.19
N VAL A 122 -17.54 8.22 -7.61
CA VAL A 122 -18.96 7.89 -7.52
C VAL A 122 -19.40 7.78 -6.07
N GLY A 123 -18.62 7.08 -5.24
CA GLY A 123 -18.85 6.96 -3.80
C GLY A 123 -18.88 8.33 -3.11
N LEU A 124 -17.87 9.16 -3.34
CA LEU A 124 -17.77 10.51 -2.78
C LEU A 124 -18.97 11.39 -3.17
N LYS A 125 -19.42 11.32 -4.43
CA LYS A 125 -20.54 12.11 -4.93
C LYS A 125 -21.88 11.68 -4.31
N TRP A 126 -22.06 10.40 -4.00
CA TRP A 126 -23.32 9.84 -3.49
C TRP A 126 -23.40 9.82 -1.96
N PHE A 127 -22.28 9.53 -1.29
CA PHE A 127 -22.21 9.28 0.16
C PHE A 127 -21.26 10.23 0.90
N GLY A 128 -20.73 11.26 0.23
CA GLY A 128 -19.78 12.21 0.82
C GLY A 128 -18.52 11.51 1.30
N PHE A 129 -17.97 11.94 2.43
CA PHE A 129 -16.73 11.37 2.99
C PHE A 129 -16.80 9.84 3.22
N LEU A 130 -17.95 9.32 3.65
CA LEU A 130 -18.17 7.86 3.81
C LEU A 130 -18.05 7.11 2.48
N GLY A 131 -18.33 7.79 1.38
CA GLY A 131 -18.15 7.32 0.02
C GLY A 131 -16.73 6.93 -0.36
N LEU A 132 -15.71 7.49 0.32
CA LEU A 132 -14.31 7.12 0.11
C LEU A 132 -14.02 5.69 0.58
N VAL A 133 -14.78 5.17 1.55
CA VAL A 133 -14.67 3.80 2.04
C VAL A 133 -15.61 2.88 1.28
N ILE A 134 -16.86 3.32 1.08
CA ILE A 134 -17.92 2.53 0.43
C ILE A 134 -17.59 2.28 -1.06
N GLY A 135 -17.02 3.26 -1.76
CA GLY A 135 -16.67 3.16 -3.18
C GLY A 135 -15.75 1.97 -3.49
N PRO A 136 -14.50 1.95 -2.97
CA PRO A 136 -13.60 0.82 -3.15
C PRO A 136 -14.17 -0.51 -2.64
N ALA A 137 -14.87 -0.49 -1.50
CA ALA A 137 -15.48 -1.70 -0.92
C ALA A 137 -16.51 -2.33 -1.86
N SER A 138 -17.40 -1.52 -2.46
CA SER A 138 -18.37 -1.99 -3.45
C SER A 138 -17.71 -2.60 -4.69
N LEU A 139 -16.56 -2.06 -5.10
CA LEU A 139 -15.80 -2.55 -6.23
C LEU A 139 -15.18 -3.92 -5.94
N VAL A 140 -14.66 -4.11 -4.73
CA VAL A 140 -14.15 -5.40 -4.25
C VAL A 140 -15.26 -6.45 -4.24
N VAL A 141 -16.45 -6.09 -3.73
CA VAL A 141 -17.62 -6.96 -3.72
C VAL A 141 -18.03 -7.32 -5.14
N TRP A 142 -18.14 -6.33 -6.04
CA TRP A 142 -18.47 -6.55 -7.45
C TRP A 142 -17.48 -7.48 -8.15
N GLN A 143 -16.19 -7.26 -7.94
CA GLN A 143 -15.13 -8.09 -8.51
C GLN A 143 -15.21 -9.53 -7.96
N ALA A 144 -15.53 -9.69 -6.68
CA ALA A 144 -15.74 -11.01 -6.07
C ALA A 144 -16.93 -11.75 -6.69
N PHE A 145 -18.07 -11.07 -6.92
CA PHE A 145 -19.22 -11.67 -7.61
C PHE A 145 -18.90 -12.10 -9.04
N ARG A 146 -18.14 -11.28 -9.77
CA ARG A 146 -17.74 -11.57 -11.16
C ARG A 146 -16.76 -12.74 -11.24
N ASN A 147 -15.78 -12.79 -10.33
CA ASN A 147 -14.79 -13.85 -10.27
C ASN A 147 -15.35 -15.17 -9.73
N ALA A 148 -16.36 -15.11 -8.86
CA ALA A 148 -17.06 -16.28 -8.32
C ALA A 148 -18.00 -16.94 -9.35
N GLY A 149 -18.12 -16.40 -10.56
CA GLY A 149 -18.92 -17.02 -11.62
C GLY A 149 -20.44 -16.98 -11.37
N VAL A 150 -20.90 -16.21 -10.38
CA VAL A 150 -22.31 -16.19 -9.93
C VAL A 150 -23.29 -15.92 -11.09
N PHE A 151 -22.91 -15.07 -12.04
CA PHE A 151 -23.73 -14.81 -13.23
C PHE A 151 -23.84 -16.01 -14.17
N ARG A 152 -22.78 -16.83 -14.25
CA ARG A 152 -22.77 -18.07 -15.03
C ARG A 152 -23.55 -19.16 -14.30
N ASP A 153 -23.41 -19.27 -12.99
CA ASP A 153 -24.19 -20.20 -12.18
C ASP A 153 -25.68 -19.88 -12.21
N ILE A 154 -26.07 -18.60 -12.13
CA ILE A 154 -27.47 -18.16 -12.25
C ILE A 154 -28.00 -18.41 -13.67
N TYR A 155 -27.19 -18.13 -14.71
CA TYR A 155 -27.60 -18.37 -16.09
C TYR A 155 -27.77 -19.87 -16.39
N GLU A 156 -26.84 -20.70 -15.94
CA GLU A 156 -26.92 -22.16 -16.05
C GLU A 156 -28.09 -22.71 -15.21
N TYR A 157 -28.37 -22.15 -14.02
CA TYR A 157 -29.52 -22.52 -13.20
C TYR A 157 -30.86 -22.22 -13.88
N ILE A 158 -30.99 -21.06 -14.52
CA ILE A 158 -32.22 -20.66 -15.22
C ILE A 158 -32.39 -21.44 -16.54
N ARG A 159 -31.30 -21.71 -17.27
CA ARG A 159 -31.36 -22.43 -18.56
C ARG A 159 -31.42 -23.95 -18.43
N TYR A 160 -30.82 -24.53 -17.41
CA TYR A 160 -30.71 -25.99 -17.25
C TYR A 160 -31.39 -26.55 -16.00
N GLY A 161 -32.02 -25.70 -15.17
CA GLY A 161 -32.96 -26.11 -14.12
C GLY A 161 -32.52 -27.35 -13.33
N MET A 162 -31.60 -27.18 -12.39
CA MET A 162 -31.18 -28.19 -11.40
C MET A 162 -31.23 -29.64 -11.89
N GLN A 163 -30.24 -30.06 -12.68
CA GLN A 163 -29.92 -31.48 -12.79
C GLN A 163 -28.50 -31.76 -12.30
N LYS A 164 -28.47 -32.00 -10.97
CA LYS A 164 -27.44 -32.61 -10.10
C LYS A 164 -26.14 -31.84 -9.85
#